data_AF-A0A251TDT8-F1
#
_entry.id   AF-A0A251TDT8-F1
#
_cell.length_a   1.000
_cell.length_b   1.000
_cell.length_c   1.000
_cell.angle_alpha   90.00
_cell.angle_beta   90.00
_cell.angle_gamma   90.00
#
_symmetry.space_group_name_H-M   'P 1'
#
loop_
_entity.id
_entity.type
_entity.pdbx_description
1 polymer ?
#
loop_
_entity_poly.entity_id
_entity_poly.type
_entity_poly.pdbx_seq_one_letter_code
_entity_poly.pdbx_strand_id
1 'polypeptide(L)'
;MIRGVPVQFLWQVLSDKQMSRLHEELTTSLGTLNLVSNNHDYLMVLALIEIVDNIKCVAKGVSRLGKKCTDPVYRNLDHVFDNPIEIDGNWCGWEYKLKKMEKQVKKMKRFAAVTLQLCEELEVLSELENGLKRLQDNNSNQMKLNEFEI
;
A
#
# COMPACT_ATOMS: atom_id res chain seq x y z
N MET A 1 -9.70 -6.58 -12.33
CA MET A 1 -8.82 -5.42 -12.11
C MET A 1 -9.28 -4.69 -10.86
N ILE A 2 -8.76 -5.08 -9.69
CA ILE A 2 -9.09 -4.43 -8.42
C ILE A 2 -8.37 -3.09 -8.43
N ARG A 3 -9.12 -1.99 -8.61
CA ARG A 3 -8.57 -0.64 -8.43
C ARG A 3 -8.18 -0.51 -6.96
N GLY A 4 -6.88 -0.64 -6.68
CA GLY A 4 -6.34 -0.43 -5.34
C GLY A 4 -6.72 0.96 -4.86
N VAL A 5 -7.43 1.02 -3.74
CA VAL A 5 -7.73 2.28 -3.06
C VAL A 5 -6.40 2.95 -2.75
N PRO A 6 -6.16 4.20 -3.17
CA PRO A 6 -4.90 4.87 -2.90
C PRO A 6 -4.73 5.02 -1.38
N VAL A 7 -3.62 4.47 -0.84
CA VAL A 7 -3.24 4.47 0.58
C VAL A 7 -3.36 5.84 1.26
N GLN A 8 -3.34 6.90 0.45
CA GLN A 8 -3.52 8.31 0.80
C GLN A 8 -4.86 8.63 1.47
N PHE A 9 -5.91 7.85 1.21
CA PHE A 9 -7.27 8.11 1.68
C PHE A 9 -7.61 7.45 3.02
N LEU A 10 -6.93 6.36 3.40
CA LEU A 10 -7.31 5.52 4.52
C LEU A 10 -7.45 6.27 5.84
N TRP A 11 -6.56 7.23 6.11
CA TRP A 11 -6.63 8.01 7.35
C TRP A 11 -7.82 8.99 7.38
N GLN A 12 -8.34 9.40 6.22
CA GLN A 12 -9.53 10.27 6.13
C GLN A 12 -10.84 9.51 6.11
N VAL A 13 -10.84 8.23 5.73
CA VAL A 13 -12.06 7.39 5.58
C VAL A 13 -12.85 7.32 6.89
N LEU A 14 -12.16 7.29 8.03
CA LEU A 14 -12.80 7.24 9.36
C LEU A 14 -13.09 8.63 9.97
N SER A 15 -12.89 9.72 9.23
CA SER A 15 -13.28 11.05 9.74
C SER A 15 -14.80 11.19 9.76
N ASP A 16 -15.34 11.93 10.74
CA ASP A 16 -16.78 12.16 10.88
C ASP A 16 -17.42 12.60 9.56
N LYS A 17 -16.76 13.52 8.86
CA LYS A 17 -17.21 13.99 7.54
C LYS A 17 -17.34 12.87 6.52
N GLN A 18 -16.36 11.97 6.43
CA GLN A 18 -16.41 10.87 5.46
C GLN A 18 -17.42 9.79 5.90
N MET A 19 -17.53 9.52 7.21
CA MET A 19 -18.52 8.59 7.75
C MET A 19 -19.95 9.09 7.51
N SER A 20 -20.21 10.39 7.69
CA SER A 20 -21.53 10.98 7.36
C SER A 20 -21.84 10.92 5.87
N ARG A 21 -20.85 11.18 5.00
CA ARG A 21 -21.01 11.04 3.55
C ARG A 21 -21.29 9.60 3.14
N LEU A 22 -20.55 8.64 3.71
CA LEU A 22 -20.75 7.22 3.46
C LEU A 22 -22.16 6.78 3.89
N HIS A 23 -22.63 7.24 5.05
CA HIS A 23 -23.98 6.99 5.52
C HIS A 23 -25.03 7.55 4.54
N GLU A 24 -24.86 8.78 4.07
CA GLU A 24 -25.74 9.40 3.07
C GLU A 24 -25.75 8.60 1.75
N GLU A 25 -24.58 8.20 1.25
CA GLU A 25 -24.46 7.40 0.03
C GLU A 25 -25.13 6.02 0.17
N LEU A 26 -24.96 5.34 1.31
CA LEU A 26 -25.57 4.03 1.58
C LEU A 26 -27.09 4.11 1.75
N THR A 27 -27.59 5.23 2.29
CA THR A 27 -29.03 5.44 2.53
C THR A 27 -29.78 5.99 1.32
N THR A 28 -29.09 6.60 0.36
CA THR A 28 -29.69 7.17 -0.86
C THR A 28 -29.53 6.27 -2.08
N SER A 29 -28.56 5.34 -2.06
CA SER A 29 -28.31 4.43 -3.17
C SER A 29 -29.38 3.34 -3.26
N LEU A 30 -30.32 3.52 -4.19
CA LEU A 30 -31.38 2.54 -4.49
C LEU A 30 -30.81 1.15 -4.83
N GLY A 31 -29.66 1.10 -5.51
CA GLY A 31 -28.99 -0.16 -5.83
C GLY A 31 -28.51 -0.90 -4.58
N THR A 32 -27.97 -0.18 -3.60
CA THR A 32 -27.52 -0.77 -2.33
C THR A 32 -28.71 -1.26 -1.51
N LEU A 33 -29.76 -0.44 -1.43
CA LEU A 33 -30.98 -0.79 -0.68
C LEU A 33 -31.72 -2.00 -1.27
N ASN A 34 -31.73 -2.13 -2.60
CA ASN A 34 -32.45 -3.20 -3.28
C ASN A 34 -31.64 -4.50 -3.43
N LEU A 35 -30.31 -4.42 -3.57
CA LEU A 35 -29.46 -5.59 -3.84
C LEU A 35 -28.78 -6.15 -2.60
N VAL A 36 -28.55 -5.33 -1.57
CA VAL A 36 -27.82 -5.74 -0.36
C VAL A 36 -28.75 -5.82 0.84
N SER A 37 -29.33 -4.70 1.25
CA SER A 37 -30.26 -4.64 2.38
C SER A 37 -30.93 -3.28 2.47
N ASN A 38 -32.19 -3.25 2.88
CA ASN A 38 -32.90 -2.01 3.23
C ASN A 38 -32.68 -1.55 4.69
N ASN A 39 -31.94 -2.32 5.49
CA ASN A 39 -31.60 -1.97 6.86
C ASN A 39 -30.31 -1.13 6.88
N HIS A 40 -30.45 0.17 7.13
CA HIS A 40 -29.33 1.12 7.14
C HIS A 40 -28.28 0.80 8.22
N ASP A 41 -28.69 0.37 9.41
CA ASP A 41 -27.76 0.01 10.48
C ASP A 41 -26.90 -1.19 10.08
N TYR A 42 -27.53 -2.18 9.43
CA TYR A 42 -26.83 -3.33 8.89
C TYR A 42 -25.82 -2.93 7.79
N LEU A 43 -26.22 -2.05 6.86
CA LEU A 43 -25.32 -1.55 5.81
C LEU A 43 -24.13 -0.78 6.39
N MET A 44 -24.34 0.02 7.44
CA MET A 44 -23.27 0.74 8.11
C MET A 44 -22.30 -0.19 8.83
N VAL A 45 -22.81 -1.20 9.53
CA VAL A 45 -21.96 -2.23 10.15
C VAL A 45 -21.16 -2.99 9.09
N LEU A 46 -21.79 -3.38 7.99
CA LEU A 46 -21.12 -4.06 6.88
C LEU A 46 -20.00 -3.19 6.28
N ALA A 47 -20.28 -1.91 6.03
CA ALA A 47 -19.28 -0.98 5.52
C ALA A 47 -18.11 -0.76 6.49
N LEU A 48 -18.39 -0.70 7.80
CA LEU A 48 -17.34 -0.62 8.82
C LEU A 48 -16.46 -1.87 8.84
N ILE A 49 -17.05 -3.06 8.75
CA ILE A 49 -16.30 -4.32 8.65
C ILE A 49 -15.37 -4.30 7.43
N GLU A 50 -15.89 -3.90 6.27
CA GLU A 50 -15.13 -3.77 5.02
C GLU A 50 -13.96 -2.78 5.16
N ILE A 51 -14.18 -1.62 5.78
CA ILE A 51 -13.13 -0.62 6.03
C ILE A 51 -12.06 -1.19 6.96
N VAL A 52 -12.46 -1.86 8.05
CA VAL A 52 -11.53 -2.48 9.00
C VAL A 52 -10.69 -3.56 8.32
N ASP A 53 -11.28 -4.41 7.49
CA ASP A 53 -10.55 -5.45 6.78
C ASP A 53 -9.57 -4.86 5.75
N ASN A 54 -9.94 -3.77 5.08
CA ASN A 54 -9.02 -3.03 4.22
C ASN A 54 -7.84 -2.44 5.01
N ILE A 55 -8.09 -1.91 6.21
CA ILE A 55 -7.03 -1.40 7.10
C ILE A 55 -6.11 -2.55 7.54
N LYS A 56 -6.64 -3.73 7.88
CA LYS A 56 -5.83 -4.92 8.24
C LYS A 56 -4.87 -5.32 7.12
N CYS A 57 -5.30 -5.30 5.86
CA CYS A 57 -4.42 -5.60 4.72
C CYS A 57 -3.23 -4.64 4.66
N VAL A 58 -3.47 -3.36 4.88
CA VAL A 58 -2.44 -2.32 4.89
C VAL A 58 -1.54 -2.47 6.11
N ALA A 59 -2.11 -2.74 7.29
CA ALA A 59 -1.40 -2.99 8.53
C ALA A 59 -0.37 -4.12 8.37
N LYS A 60 -0.75 -5.26 7.76
CA LYS A 60 0.17 -6.36 7.43
C LYS A 60 1.33 -5.90 6.55
N GLY A 61 1.05 -5.08 5.54
CA GLY A 61 2.10 -4.50 4.69
C GLY A 61 3.06 -3.60 5.47
N VAL A 62 2.51 -2.73 6.32
CA VAL A 62 3.28 -1.82 7.17
C VAL A 62 4.13 -2.59 8.18
N SER A 63 3.62 -3.64 8.82
CA SER A 63 4.42 -4.46 9.72
C SER A 63 5.61 -5.14 9.05
N ARG A 64 5.43 -5.64 7.82
CA ARG A 64 6.53 -6.24 7.05
C ARG A 64 7.63 -5.22 6.76
N LEU A 65 7.27 -3.96 6.54
CA LEU A 65 8.23 -2.86 6.42
C LEU A 65 8.86 -2.49 7.78
N GLY A 66 8.06 -2.46 8.85
CA GLY A 66 8.49 -2.17 10.22
C GLY A 66 9.58 -3.12 10.71
N LYS A 67 9.51 -4.41 10.36
CA LYS A 67 10.57 -5.40 10.64
C LYS A 67 11.95 -5.02 10.09
N LYS A 68 12.00 -4.17 9.06
CA LYS A 68 13.24 -3.68 8.42
C LYS A 68 13.70 -2.33 8.99
N CYS A 69 12.96 -1.72 9.91
CA CYS A 69 13.34 -0.43 10.50
C CYS A 69 14.49 -0.56 11.50
N THR A 70 15.37 0.44 11.49
CA THR A 70 16.50 0.52 12.43
C THR A 70 16.03 0.66 13.88
N ASP A 71 15.01 1.48 14.09
CA ASP A 71 14.41 1.71 15.41
C ASP A 71 13.56 0.49 15.84
N PRO A 72 13.89 -0.17 16.98
CA PRO A 72 13.21 -1.36 17.46
C PRO A 72 11.71 -1.18 17.71
N VAL A 73 11.26 0.05 17.99
CA VAL A 73 9.84 0.35 18.27
C VAL A 73 8.95 -0.06 17.10
N TYR A 74 9.43 0.06 15.85
CA TYR A 74 8.66 -0.30 14.66
C TYR A 74 8.77 -1.78 14.25
N ARG A 75 9.61 -2.58 14.92
CA ARG A 75 9.80 -4.00 14.53
C ARG A 75 8.67 -4.91 14.98
N ASN A 76 7.93 -4.51 16.01
CA ASN A 76 6.84 -5.28 16.62
C ASN A 76 5.45 -4.75 16.26
N LEU A 77 5.31 -4.06 15.12
CA LEU A 77 4.03 -3.51 14.67
C LEU A 77 2.93 -4.57 14.47
N ASP A 78 3.28 -5.82 14.17
CA ASP A 78 2.29 -6.92 14.10
C ASP A 78 1.50 -7.06 15.42
N HIS A 79 2.19 -7.06 16.56
CA HIS A 79 1.55 -7.14 17.87
C HIS A 79 0.63 -5.94 18.15
N VAL A 80 1.02 -4.75 17.68
CA VAL A 80 0.21 -3.52 17.81
C VAL A 80 -1.11 -3.70 17.07
N PHE A 81 -1.07 -4.22 15.84
CA PHE A 81 -2.26 -4.33 15.00
C PHE A 81 -3.15 -5.52 15.37
N ASP A 82 -2.59 -6.58 15.93
CA ASP A 82 -3.35 -7.75 16.37
C ASP A 82 -4.06 -7.52 17.71
N ASN A 83 -3.48 -6.69 18.61
CA ASN A 83 -4.06 -6.36 19.93
C ASN A 83 -4.16 -4.85 20.16
N PRO A 84 -5.05 -4.14 19.45
CA PRO A 84 -5.13 -2.68 19.52
C PRO A 84 -5.60 -2.13 20.88
N ILE A 85 -6.26 -2.96 21.69
CA ILE A 85 -6.79 -2.57 23.02
C ILE A 85 -5.67 -2.59 24.08
N GLU A 86 -4.62 -3.37 23.87
CA GLU A 86 -3.46 -3.46 24.78
C GLU A 86 -2.40 -2.38 24.49
N ILE A 87 -2.62 -1.55 23.47
CA ILE A 87 -1.79 -0.39 23.18
C ILE A 87 -1.96 0.63 24.31
N ASP A 88 -0.97 0.71 25.20
CA ASP A 88 -0.84 1.87 26.08
C ASP A 88 -0.81 3.15 25.21
N GLY A 89 -1.55 4.18 25.61
CA GLY A 89 -1.65 5.45 24.88
C GLY A 89 -0.30 6.14 24.65
N ASN A 90 0.75 5.67 25.35
CA ASN A 90 2.12 6.13 25.24
C ASN A 90 3.02 5.28 24.31
N TRP A 91 2.54 4.19 23.69
CA TRP A 91 3.40 3.19 23.03
C TRP A 91 4.31 3.79 21.94
N CYS A 92 3.93 4.89 21.29
CA CYS A 92 4.80 5.52 20.28
C CYS A 92 4.69 7.05 20.16
N GLY A 93 4.00 7.74 21.09
CA GLY A 93 3.72 9.18 20.90
C GLY A 93 2.97 9.47 19.58
N TRP A 94 2.10 8.53 19.16
CA TRP A 94 1.30 8.61 17.92
C TRP A 94 0.18 9.64 17.97
N GLU A 95 0.16 10.49 19.01
CA GLU A 95 -0.65 11.69 19.09
C GLU A 95 -0.11 12.76 18.11
N TYR A 96 -0.22 12.46 16.81
CA TYR A 96 0.08 13.41 15.77
C TYR A 96 -1.11 14.35 15.62
N LYS A 97 -0.88 15.64 15.87
CA LYS A 97 -1.81 16.68 15.39
C LYS A 97 -2.06 16.46 13.89
N LEU A 98 -3.33 16.55 13.47
CA LEU A 98 -3.79 16.37 12.09
C LEU A 98 -2.84 16.96 11.02
N LYS A 99 -2.43 18.23 11.21
CA LYS A 99 -1.49 18.94 10.31
C LYS A 99 -0.13 18.27 10.17
N LYS A 100 0.37 17.62 11.23
CA LYS A 100 1.63 16.87 11.20
C LYS A 100 1.47 15.59 10.38
N MET A 101 0.34 14.89 10.50
CA MET A 101 0.04 13.72 9.66
C MET A 101 -0.06 14.11 8.19
N GLU A 102 -0.77 15.19 7.84
CA GLU A 102 -0.88 15.66 6.45
C GLU A 102 0.48 15.93 5.81
N LYS A 103 1.40 16.56 6.55
CA LYS A 103 2.78 16.79 6.10
C LYS A 103 3.54 15.48 5.88
N GLN A 104 3.41 14.51 6.80
CA GLN A 104 4.07 13.20 6.65
C GLN A 104 3.50 12.42 5.47
N VAL A 105 2.18 12.43 5.27
CA VAL A 105 1.53 11.82 4.10
C VAL A 105 2.06 12.44 2.81
N LYS A 106 2.18 13.78 2.74
CA LYS A 106 2.75 14.46 1.56
C LYS A 106 4.20 14.03 1.30
N LYS A 107 5.00 13.87 2.36
CA LYS A 107 6.38 13.37 2.26
C LYS A 107 6.43 11.92 1.76
N MET A 108 5.58 11.05 2.30
CA MET A 108 5.45 9.66 1.84
C MET A 108 5.01 9.56 0.38
N LYS A 109 4.06 10.38 -0.07
CA LYS A 109 3.66 10.42 -1.50
C LYS A 109 4.85 10.73 -2.41
N ARG A 110 5.68 11.70 -2.02
CA ARG A 110 6.89 12.05 -2.76
C ARG A 110 7.86 10.87 -2.81
N PHE A 111 8.11 10.20 -1.69
CA PHE A 111 8.97 9.02 -1.67
C PHE A 111 8.41 7.88 -2.51
N ALA A 112 7.11 7.58 -2.41
CA ALA A 112 6.49 6.55 -3.22
C ALA A 112 6.63 6.83 -4.73
N ALA A 113 6.47 8.09 -5.15
CA ALA A 113 6.65 8.48 -6.54
C ALA A 113 8.11 8.30 -7.01
N VAL A 114 9.09 8.74 -6.19
CA VAL A 114 10.52 8.57 -6.51
C VAL A 114 10.91 7.10 -6.52
N THR A 115 10.41 6.29 -5.58
CA THR A 115 10.68 4.85 -5.54
C THR A 115 10.06 4.14 -6.74
N LEU A 116 8.86 4.53 -7.17
CA LEU A 116 8.25 3.98 -8.38
C LEU A 116 9.10 4.27 -9.61
N GLN A 117 9.52 5.53 -9.78
CA GLN A 117 10.43 5.92 -10.88
C GLN A 117 11.74 5.12 -10.83
N LEU A 118 12.34 4.97 -9.64
CA LEU A 118 13.55 4.17 -9.47
C LEU A 118 13.32 2.70 -9.86
N CYS A 119 12.18 2.11 -9.51
CA CYS A 119 11.85 0.74 -9.91
C CYS A 119 11.73 0.60 -11.43
N GLU A 120 11.10 1.56 -12.10
CA GLU A 120 11.01 1.61 -13.57
C GLU A 120 12.41 1.72 -14.20
N GLU A 121 13.27 2.59 -13.67
CA GLU A 121 14.65 2.75 -14.15
C GLU A 121 15.49 1.47 -13.95
N LEU A 122 15.31 0.76 -12.83
CA LEU A 122 15.99 -0.52 -12.57
C LEU A 122 15.52 -1.64 -13.52
N GLU A 123 14.24 -1.65 -13.90
CA GLU A 123 13.72 -2.59 -14.88
C GLU A 123 14.36 -2.36 -16.26
N VAL A 124 14.41 -1.10 -16.71
CA VAL A 124 15.10 -0.71 -17.96
C VAL A 124 16.58 -1.08 -17.91
N LEU A 125 17.27 -0.81 -16.80
CA LEU A 125 18.67 -1.16 -16.64
C LEU A 125 18.90 -2.68 -16.73
N SER A 126 18.05 -3.47 -16.09
CA SER A 126 18.08 -4.94 -16.18
C SER A 126 17.85 -5.45 -17.61
N GLU A 127 16.95 -4.81 -18.38
CA GLU A 127 16.76 -5.15 -19.80
C GLU A 127 18.02 -4.87 -20.64
N LEU A 128 18.66 -3.72 -20.42
CA LEU A 128 19.90 -3.35 -21.11
C LEU A 128 21.06 -4.28 -20.77
N GLU A 129 21.25 -4.61 -19.49
CA GLU A 129 22.29 -5.55 -19.05
C GLU A 129 22.09 -6.94 -19.66
N ASN A 130 20.85 -7.43 -19.68
CA ASN A 130 20.53 -8.69 -20.34
C ASN A 130 20.74 -8.63 -21.85
N GLY A 131 20.41 -7.51 -22.49
CA GLY A 131 20.69 -7.27 -23.91
C GLY A 131 22.19 -7.30 -24.23
N LEU A 132 23.01 -6.62 -23.42
CA LEU A 132 24.46 -6.62 -23.55
C LEU A 132 25.04 -8.03 -23.39
N LYS A 133 24.58 -8.77 -22.38
CA LYS A 133 25.02 -10.15 -22.15
C LYS A 133 24.72 -11.05 -23.36
N ARG A 134 23.52 -10.94 -23.94
CA ARG A 134 23.16 -11.68 -25.16
C ARG A 134 24.03 -11.32 -26.36
N LEU A 135 24.39 -10.05 -26.52
CA LEU A 135 25.31 -9.62 -27.60
C LEU A 135 26.71 -10.18 -27.41
N GLN A 136 27.24 -10.16 -26.18
CA GLN A 136 28.54 -10.75 -25.87
C GLN A 136 28.55 -12.26 -26.12
N ASP A 137 27.52 -12.97 -25.67
CA ASP A 137 27.38 -14.41 -25.91
C ASP A 137 27.31 -14.72 -27.42
N ASN A 138 26.54 -13.94 -28.19
CA ASN A 138 26.45 -14.10 -29.64
C ASN A 138 27.78 -13.81 -30.37
N ASN A 139 28.52 -12.76 -29.98
CA ASN A 139 29.83 -12.46 -30.54
C ASN A 139 30.85 -13.57 -30.24
N SER A 140 30.81 -14.14 -29.03
CA SER A 140 31.66 -15.28 -28.67
C SER A 140 31.35 -16.53 -29.51
N ASN A 141 30.07 -16.75 -29.85
CA ASN A 141 29.64 -17.85 -30.69
C ASN A 141 30.02 -17.64 -32.17
N GLN A 142 29.96 -16.40 -32.68
CA GLN A 142 30.42 -16.06 -34.03
C GLN A 142 31.94 -16.21 -34.19
N MET A 143 32.73 -15.78 -33.19
CA MET A 143 34.18 -16.00 -33.21
C MET A 143 34.55 -17.47 -33.22
N LYS A 144 33.84 -18.31 -32.44
CA LYS A 144 34.06 -19.77 -32.44
C LYS A 144 33.69 -20.40 -33.79
N LEU A 145 32.59 -19.99 -34.43
CA LEU A 145 32.19 -20.48 -35.75
C LEU A 145 33.24 -20.18 -36.82
N ASN A 146 33.82 -18.97 -36.80
CA ASN A 146 34.86 -18.57 -37.76
C ASN A 146 36.20 -19.28 -37.53
N GLU A 147 36.44 -19.84 -36.33
CA GLU A 147 37.66 -20.61 -36.01
C GLU A 147 37.58 -22.06 -36.55
N PHE A 148 36.38 -22.56 -36.85
CA PHE A 148 36.17 -23.88 -37.47
C PHE A 148 36.11 -23.86 -39.00
N GLU A 149 36.18 -22.69 -39.64
CA GLU A 149 36.19 -22.52 -41.10
C GLU A 149 37.58 -22.24 -41.70
N ILE A 150 38.66 -22.35 -40.92
CA ILE A 150 40.06 -22.24 -41.39
C ILE A 150 40.72 -23.63 -41.44
#